data_AF-A0A259CP94-F1
#
_entry.id   AF-A0A259CP94-F1
#
_cell.length_a   1.000
_cell.length_b   1.000
_cell.length_c   1.000
_cell.angle_alpha   90.00
_cell.angle_beta   90.00
_cell.angle_gamma   90.00
#
_symmetry.space_group_name_H-M   'P 1'
#
loop_
_entity.id
_entity.type
_entity.pdbx_description
1 polymer ?
#
loop_
_entity_poly.entity_id
_entity_poly.type
_entity_poly.pdbx_seq_one_letter_code
_entity_poly.pdbx_strand_id
1 'polypeptide(L)'
;MLLSEDISDIELKQRWRLYWIHCIFEFSTLKLQKMSWIEGPQANWPDGEVWASSFEECMSAYFDTLALDDAYAKAIAAGNVSQEEANRANAFHMLALLYDEPSENPDDILNDAQWIEVVTSAKEFWDYLKATVTSQREIDLIKKLEKEFY
;
A
#
# COMPACT_ATOMS: atom_id res chain seq x y z
N MET A 1 15.45 -29.33 -15.11
CA MET A 1 15.39 -27.87 -15.36
C MET A 1 14.04 -27.41 -14.83
N LEU A 2 13.90 -27.31 -13.51
CA LEU A 2 12.65 -27.06 -12.76
C LEU A 2 12.93 -26.06 -11.61
N LEU A 3 14.09 -26.20 -10.96
CA LEU A 3 14.54 -25.33 -9.86
C LEU A 3 14.64 -23.83 -10.21
N SER A 4 14.96 -23.46 -11.44
CA SER A 4 15.13 -22.04 -11.80
C SER A 4 13.80 -21.31 -12.03
N GLU A 5 12.78 -22.03 -12.50
CA GLU A 5 11.43 -21.50 -12.70
C GLU A 5 10.73 -21.34 -11.35
N ASP A 6 10.80 -22.37 -10.48
CA ASP A 6 10.24 -22.33 -9.12
C ASP A 6 10.83 -21.20 -8.25
N ILE A 7 12.14 -20.95 -8.34
CA ILE A 7 12.80 -19.86 -7.58
C ILE A 7 12.35 -18.49 -8.09
N SER A 8 12.16 -18.34 -9.40
CA SER A 8 11.68 -17.09 -10.00
C SER A 8 10.27 -16.76 -9.52
N ASP A 9 9.38 -17.74 -9.47
CA ASP A 9 7.99 -17.53 -9.05
C ASP A 9 7.87 -17.16 -7.56
N ILE A 10 8.69 -17.78 -6.69
CA ILE A 10 8.75 -17.42 -5.27
C ILE A 10 9.22 -15.97 -5.08
N GLU A 11 10.27 -15.55 -5.79
CA GLU A 11 10.77 -14.17 -5.67
C GLU A 11 9.82 -13.15 -6.27
N LEU A 12 9.15 -13.46 -7.39
CA LEU A 12 8.12 -12.60 -7.97
C LEU A 12 6.95 -12.40 -7.01
N LYS A 13 6.46 -13.49 -6.40
CA LYS A 13 5.43 -13.44 -5.37
C LYS A 13 5.86 -12.62 -4.16
N GLN A 14 7.10 -12.81 -3.70
CA GLN A 14 7.61 -12.05 -2.56
C GLN A 14 7.74 -10.55 -2.88
N ARG A 15 8.15 -10.18 -4.09
CA ARG A 15 8.19 -8.77 -4.52
C ARG A 15 6.80 -8.16 -4.57
N TRP A 16 5.82 -8.88 -5.13
CA TRP A 16 4.42 -8.43 -5.15
C TRP A 16 3.91 -8.19 -3.73
N ARG A 17 4.16 -9.11 -2.80
CA ARG A 17 3.77 -8.98 -1.38
C ARG A 17 4.34 -7.73 -0.72
N LEU A 18 5.65 -7.52 -0.88
CA LEU A 18 6.33 -6.38 -0.27
C LEU A 18 5.84 -5.06 -0.87
N TYR A 19 5.61 -5.02 -2.18
CA TYR A 19 5.07 -3.84 -2.85
C TYR A 19 3.63 -3.54 -2.41
N TRP A 20 2.79 -4.57 -2.31
CA TRP A 20 1.43 -4.46 -1.79
C TRP A 20 1.38 -3.89 -0.36
N ILE A 21 2.22 -4.41 0.54
CA ILE A 21 2.36 -3.88 1.91
C ILE A 21 2.79 -2.41 1.90
N HIS A 22 3.72 -2.03 1.02
CA HIS A 22 4.14 -0.64 0.89
C HIS A 22 3.00 0.27 0.42
N CYS A 23 2.23 -0.14 -0.59
CA CYS A 23 1.06 0.62 -1.04
C CYS A 23 0.07 0.84 0.11
N ILE A 24 -0.29 -0.23 0.84
CA ILE A 24 -1.22 -0.13 1.98
C ILE A 24 -0.68 0.81 3.06
N PHE A 25 0.64 0.77 3.31
CA PHE A 25 1.25 1.67 4.26
C PHE A 25 1.09 3.14 3.87
N GLU A 26 1.32 3.47 2.59
CA GLU A 26 1.11 4.81 2.06
C GLU A 26 -0.35 5.27 2.22
N PHE A 27 -1.32 4.42 1.86
CA PHE A 27 -2.75 4.71 2.11
C PHE A 27 -3.05 4.92 3.60
N SER A 28 -2.37 4.22 4.51
CA SER A 28 -2.63 4.29 5.95
C SER A 28 -2.00 5.48 6.69
N THR A 29 -1.18 6.30 6.01
CA THR A 29 -0.29 7.28 6.69
C THR A 29 -0.33 8.66 6.04
N LEU A 30 -1.18 9.56 6.56
CA LEU A 30 -1.23 10.98 6.13
C LEU A 30 0.13 11.67 6.17
N LYS A 31 0.98 11.34 7.16
CA LYS A 31 2.34 11.90 7.26
C LYS A 31 3.18 11.54 6.03
N LEU A 32 3.17 10.28 5.63
CA LEU A 32 3.88 9.83 4.44
C LEU A 32 3.28 10.45 3.19
N GLN A 33 1.95 10.49 3.05
CA GLN A 33 1.29 11.12 1.90
C GLN A 33 1.66 12.60 1.79
N LYS A 34 1.65 13.36 2.89
CA LYS A 34 2.08 14.76 2.90
C LYS A 34 3.55 14.92 2.49
N MET A 35 4.44 14.10 3.05
CA MET A 35 5.85 14.13 2.69
C MET A 35 6.07 13.76 1.21
N SER A 36 5.33 12.78 0.71
CA SER A 36 5.50 12.24 -0.65
C SER A 36 4.89 13.16 -1.70
N TRP A 37 3.65 13.59 -1.51
CA TRP A 37 2.81 14.26 -2.51
C TRP A 37 2.96 15.77 -2.53
N ILE A 38 3.36 16.37 -1.41
CA ILE A 38 3.46 17.84 -1.28
C ILE A 38 4.91 18.28 -1.12
N GLU A 39 5.61 17.72 -0.14
CA GLU A 39 6.99 18.12 0.17
C GLU A 39 8.00 17.52 -0.83
N GLY A 40 7.70 16.34 -1.36
CA GLY A 40 8.48 15.65 -2.38
C GLY A 40 9.95 15.51 -1.99
N PRO A 41 10.91 15.78 -2.89
CA PRO A 41 12.35 15.67 -2.58
C PRO A 41 12.86 16.59 -1.47
N GLN A 42 12.07 17.60 -1.06
CA GLN A 42 12.44 18.54 0.00
C GLN A 42 11.95 18.11 1.38
N ALA A 43 11.18 17.01 1.48
CA ALA A 43 10.75 16.48 2.77
C ALA A 43 11.95 16.04 3.62
N ASN A 44 11.77 16.02 4.94
CA ASN A 44 12.76 15.50 5.87
C ASN A 44 12.72 13.96 5.90
N TRP A 45 13.20 13.34 4.83
CA TRP A 45 13.17 11.89 4.65
C TRP A 45 14.07 11.15 5.65
N PRO A 46 13.60 10.01 6.20
CA PRO A 46 14.42 9.14 7.03
C PRO A 46 15.55 8.51 6.20
N ASP A 47 16.73 8.37 6.80
CA ASP A 47 17.89 7.67 6.24
C ASP A 47 18.33 8.11 4.82
N GLY A 48 17.89 9.30 4.37
CA GLY A 48 18.21 9.85 3.05
C GLY A 48 17.47 9.21 1.87
N GLU A 49 16.46 8.37 2.14
CA GLU A 49 15.68 7.68 1.12
C GLU A 49 14.45 8.51 0.71
N VAL A 50 14.43 9.01 -0.53
CA VAL A 50 13.34 9.86 -1.03
C VAL A 50 12.21 9.01 -1.58
N TRP A 51 11.01 9.11 -1.01
CA TRP A 51 9.79 8.43 -1.49
C TRP A 51 8.78 9.43 -2.09
N ALA A 52 9.28 10.42 -2.81
CA ALA A 52 8.41 11.39 -3.49
C ALA A 52 7.48 10.67 -4.48
N SER A 53 6.20 11.03 -4.46
CA SER A 53 5.17 10.46 -5.32
C SER A 53 4.00 11.45 -5.50
N SER A 54 2.85 11.01 -6.01
CA SER A 54 1.62 11.79 -6.09
C SER A 54 0.40 10.94 -5.70
N PHE A 55 -0.76 11.57 -5.58
CA PHE A 55 -2.02 10.87 -5.38
C PHE A 55 -2.30 9.85 -6.50
N GLU A 56 -2.13 10.24 -7.76
CA GLU A 56 -2.37 9.38 -8.93
C GLU A 56 -1.39 8.21 -8.97
N GLU A 57 -0.12 8.44 -8.61
CA GLU A 57 0.87 7.38 -8.50
C GLU A 57 0.53 6.41 -7.36
N CYS A 58 0.06 6.91 -6.21
CA CYS A 58 -0.38 6.06 -5.10
C CYS A 58 -1.57 5.17 -5.51
N MET A 59 -2.57 5.76 -6.18
CA MET A 59 -3.73 5.03 -6.71
C MET A 59 -3.32 4.00 -7.77
N SER A 60 -2.51 4.39 -8.75
CA SER A 60 -2.08 3.51 -9.85
C SER A 60 -1.11 2.42 -9.38
N ALA A 61 -0.25 2.70 -8.39
CA ALA A 61 0.59 1.70 -7.74
C ALA A 61 -0.25 0.58 -7.12
N TYR A 62 -1.36 0.93 -6.48
CA TYR A 62 -2.23 -0.05 -5.85
C TYR A 62 -3.19 -0.75 -6.82
N PHE A 63 -3.91 -0.01 -7.65
CA PHE A 63 -4.93 -0.60 -8.53
C PHE A 63 -4.34 -1.20 -9.81
N ASP A 64 -3.51 -0.44 -10.52
CA ASP A 64 -3.02 -0.86 -11.84
C ASP A 64 -1.80 -1.77 -11.73
N THR A 65 -0.79 -1.34 -10.96
CA THR A 65 0.49 -2.04 -10.90
C THR A 65 0.36 -3.40 -10.21
N LEU A 66 -0.47 -3.50 -9.17
CA LEU A 66 -0.78 -4.77 -8.52
C LEU A 66 -1.93 -5.53 -9.20
N ALA A 67 -2.57 -4.95 -10.23
CA ALA A 67 -3.73 -5.48 -10.94
C ALA A 67 -4.88 -5.89 -10.00
N LEU A 68 -5.25 -4.98 -9.10
CA LEU A 68 -6.31 -5.16 -8.09
C LEU A 68 -7.66 -4.59 -8.54
N ASP A 69 -7.79 -4.19 -9.80
CA ASP A 69 -9.02 -3.74 -10.45
C ASP A 69 -10.20 -4.73 -10.32
N ASP A 70 -9.89 -6.01 -10.15
CA ASP A 70 -10.84 -7.11 -10.01
C ASP A 70 -11.14 -7.52 -8.56
N ALA A 71 -10.90 -6.62 -7.60
CA ALA A 71 -11.13 -6.84 -6.17
C ALA A 71 -10.42 -8.11 -5.64
N TYR A 72 -9.11 -8.22 -5.91
CA TYR A 72 -8.20 -9.29 -5.47
C TYR A 72 -8.40 -10.67 -6.11
N ALA A 73 -9.33 -10.86 -7.06
CA ALA A 73 -9.60 -12.18 -7.62
C ALA A 73 -8.34 -12.83 -8.24
N LYS A 74 -7.58 -12.09 -9.07
CA LYS A 74 -6.28 -12.56 -9.60
C LYS A 74 -5.25 -12.81 -8.48
N ALA A 75 -5.16 -11.91 -7.50
CA ALA A 75 -4.18 -12.01 -6.42
C ALA A 75 -4.41 -13.25 -5.54
N ILE A 76 -5.68 -13.60 -5.30
CA ILE A 76 -6.07 -14.83 -4.59
C ILE A 76 -5.75 -16.06 -5.43
N ALA A 77 -6.08 -16.06 -6.73
CA ALA A 77 -5.81 -17.17 -7.63
C ALA A 77 -4.30 -17.47 -7.76
N ALA A 78 -3.46 -16.43 -7.76
CA ALA A 78 -2.00 -16.54 -7.73
C ALA A 78 -1.45 -16.93 -6.34
N GLY A 79 -2.30 -16.97 -5.32
CA GLY A 79 -1.93 -17.22 -3.93
C GLY A 79 -1.12 -16.11 -3.28
N ASN A 80 -1.06 -14.91 -3.88
CA ASN A 80 -0.39 -13.73 -3.34
C ASN A 80 -1.10 -13.21 -2.09
N VAL A 81 -2.42 -13.37 -2.03
CA VAL A 81 -3.26 -12.91 -0.92
C VAL A 81 -4.23 -14.02 -0.55
N SER A 82 -4.45 -14.24 0.73
CA SER A 82 -5.48 -15.16 1.21
C SER A 82 -6.88 -14.56 1.08
N GLN A 83 -7.92 -15.39 1.06
CA GLN A 83 -9.29 -14.88 1.06
C GLN A 83 -9.59 -14.02 2.31
N GLU A 84 -9.02 -14.37 3.47
CA GLU A 84 -9.19 -13.58 4.70
C GLU A 84 -8.56 -12.19 4.54
N GLU A 85 -7.32 -12.10 4.06
CA GLU A 85 -6.65 -10.81 3.82
C GLU A 85 -7.44 -9.95 2.83
N ALA A 86 -7.92 -10.54 1.72
CA ALA A 86 -8.75 -9.83 0.75
C ALA A 86 -10.07 -9.32 1.37
N ASN A 87 -10.74 -10.16 2.17
CA ASN A 87 -11.95 -9.77 2.88
C ASN A 87 -11.70 -8.61 3.86
N ARG A 88 -10.56 -8.62 4.56
CA ARG A 88 -10.15 -7.56 5.48
C ARG A 88 -9.79 -6.26 4.75
N ALA A 89 -9.16 -6.37 3.58
CA ALA A 89 -8.83 -5.23 2.73
C ALA A 89 -10.07 -4.59 2.08
N ASN A 90 -11.18 -5.33 1.95
CA ASN A 90 -12.31 -4.94 1.11
C ASN A 90 -12.93 -3.58 1.48
N ALA A 91 -13.04 -3.26 2.78
CA ALA A 91 -13.59 -1.97 3.20
C ALA A 91 -12.75 -0.80 2.66
N PHE A 92 -11.44 -0.85 2.92
CA PHE A 92 -10.47 0.11 2.41
C PHE A 92 -10.48 0.14 0.88
N HIS A 93 -10.39 -1.02 0.23
CA HIS A 93 -10.34 -1.14 -1.22
C HIS A 93 -11.53 -0.48 -1.90
N MET A 94 -12.74 -0.71 -1.39
CA MET A 94 -13.97 -0.11 -1.93
C MET A 94 -14.04 1.39 -1.70
N LEU A 95 -13.59 1.89 -0.54
CA LEU A 95 -13.52 3.32 -0.29
C LEU A 95 -12.55 4.00 -1.25
N ALA A 96 -11.35 3.45 -1.43
CA ALA A 96 -10.36 3.99 -2.36
C ALA A 96 -10.87 3.95 -3.80
N LEU A 97 -11.51 2.86 -4.23
CA LEU A 97 -12.05 2.71 -5.58
C LEU A 97 -13.15 3.73 -5.91
N LEU A 98 -13.95 4.09 -4.91
CA LEU A 98 -15.10 4.98 -5.07
C LEU A 98 -14.78 6.45 -4.74
N TYR A 99 -13.56 6.73 -4.27
CA TYR A 99 -13.14 8.07 -3.92
C TYR A 99 -13.13 8.97 -5.16
N ASP A 100 -13.81 10.11 -5.06
CA ASP A 100 -13.89 11.14 -6.10
C ASP A 100 -13.11 12.35 -5.60
N GLU A 101 -11.96 12.63 -6.20
CA GLU A 101 -11.05 13.67 -5.72
C GLU A 101 -11.70 15.07 -5.85
N PRO A 102 -11.57 15.94 -4.84
CA PRO A 102 -12.16 17.28 -4.89
C PRO A 102 -11.44 18.20 -5.88
N SER A 103 -10.16 17.97 -6.13
CA SER A 103 -9.31 18.72 -7.06
C SER A 103 -7.97 17.98 -7.29
N GLU A 104 -7.19 18.43 -8.27
CA GLU A 104 -5.81 17.99 -8.53
C GLU A 104 -4.80 18.51 -7.48
N ASN A 105 -5.24 19.31 -6.49
CA ASN A 105 -4.34 19.83 -5.47
C ASN A 105 -4.21 18.82 -4.31
N PRO A 106 -3.01 18.27 -4.04
CA PRO A 106 -2.83 17.28 -2.98
C PRO A 106 -3.20 17.79 -1.58
N ASP A 107 -3.06 19.10 -1.31
CA ASP A 107 -3.52 19.67 -0.03
C ASP A 107 -5.04 19.56 0.13
N ASP A 108 -5.82 19.70 -0.94
CA ASP A 108 -7.29 19.58 -0.87
C ASP A 108 -7.68 18.11 -0.61
N ILE A 109 -6.99 17.17 -1.27
CA ILE A 109 -7.18 15.72 -1.06
C ILE A 109 -6.87 15.32 0.39
N LEU A 110 -5.74 15.75 0.95
CA LEU A 110 -5.34 15.37 2.31
C LEU A 110 -6.22 15.96 3.41
N ASN A 111 -7.03 16.98 3.09
CA ASN A 111 -8.01 17.57 3.99
C ASN A 111 -9.45 17.11 3.69
N ASP A 112 -9.66 16.31 2.65
CA ASP A 112 -10.99 15.81 2.27
C ASP A 112 -11.50 14.74 3.25
N ALA A 113 -12.78 14.84 3.59
CA ALA A 113 -13.39 13.93 4.55
C ALA A 113 -13.48 12.49 4.04
N GLN A 114 -13.77 12.28 2.75
CA GLN A 114 -13.83 10.94 2.16
C GLN A 114 -12.42 10.33 2.10
N TRP A 115 -11.40 11.14 1.77
CA TRP A 115 -10.02 10.65 1.81
C TRP A 115 -9.58 10.25 3.22
N ILE A 116 -9.94 11.04 4.23
CA ILE A 116 -9.67 10.70 5.64
C ILE A 116 -10.36 9.37 6.03
N GLU A 117 -11.54 9.07 5.51
CA GLU A 117 -12.21 7.77 5.69
C GLU A 117 -11.42 6.64 5.02
N VAL A 118 -10.92 6.84 3.79
CA VAL A 118 -10.01 5.88 3.12
C VAL A 118 -8.79 5.59 3.99
N VAL A 119 -8.11 6.63 4.46
CA VAL A 119 -6.90 6.49 5.29
C VAL A 119 -7.20 5.77 6.59
N THR A 120 -8.33 6.09 7.23
CA THR A 120 -8.75 5.44 8.47
C THR A 120 -9.00 3.95 8.25
N SER A 121 -9.71 3.58 7.19
CA SER A 121 -9.96 2.18 6.86
C SER A 121 -8.68 1.44 6.45
N ALA A 122 -7.77 2.10 5.71
CA ALA A 122 -6.46 1.55 5.39
C ALA A 122 -5.62 1.29 6.64
N LYS A 123 -5.69 2.19 7.63
CA LYS A 123 -5.01 2.02 8.93
C LYS A 123 -5.54 0.83 9.73
N GLU A 124 -6.86 0.61 9.75
CA GLU A 124 -7.44 -0.58 10.38
C GLU A 124 -6.92 -1.87 9.71
N PHE A 125 -6.83 -1.88 8.39
CA PHE A 125 -6.28 -3.02 7.66
C PHE A 125 -4.76 -3.18 7.87
N TRP A 126 -4.02 -2.08 7.95
CA TRP A 126 -2.61 -2.08 8.29
C TRP A 126 -2.36 -2.68 9.68
N ASP A 127 -3.16 -2.31 10.68
CA ASP A 127 -3.07 -2.87 12.03
C ASP A 127 -3.33 -4.38 12.04
N TYR A 128 -4.26 -4.86 11.20
CA TYR A 128 -4.43 -6.30 10.97
C TYR A 128 -3.15 -6.93 10.40
N LEU A 129 -2.57 -6.37 9.33
CA LEU A 129 -1.36 -6.93 8.71
C LEU A 129 -0.19 -7.01 9.69
N LYS A 130 0.03 -5.97 10.50
CA LYS A 130 1.06 -5.97 11.55
C LYS A 130 0.94 -7.15 12.50
N ALA A 131 -0.29 -7.58 12.79
CA ALA A 131 -0.56 -8.68 13.71
C ALA A 131 -0.49 -10.06 13.04
N THR A 132 -0.65 -10.16 11.72
CA THR A 132 -0.88 -11.44 11.04
C THR A 132 0.19 -11.85 10.05
N VAL A 133 1.04 -10.95 9.55
CA VAL A 133 2.12 -11.35 8.63
C VAL A 133 3.11 -12.29 9.33
N THR A 134 3.54 -13.33 8.62
CA THR A 134 4.47 -14.33 9.16
C THR A 134 5.79 -14.41 8.41
N SER A 135 5.89 -13.82 7.22
CA SER A 135 7.14 -13.77 6.46
C SER A 135 8.12 -12.80 7.11
N GLN A 136 9.36 -13.24 7.35
CA GLN A 136 10.37 -12.38 7.98
C GLN A 136 10.63 -11.11 7.17
N ARG A 137 10.64 -11.19 5.84
CA ARG A 137 10.83 -10.02 4.95
C ARG A 137 9.69 -9.01 5.09
N GLU A 138 8.46 -9.49 5.25
CA GLU A 138 7.28 -8.63 5.45
C GLU A 138 7.33 -7.99 6.84
N ILE A 139 7.67 -8.76 7.88
CA ILE A 139 7.85 -8.25 9.25
C ILE A 139 8.94 -7.18 9.29
N ASP A 140 10.07 -7.40 8.62
CA ASP A 140 11.18 -6.45 8.58
C ASP A 140 10.79 -5.16 7.86
N LEU A 141 10.05 -5.27 6.74
CA LEU A 141 9.50 -4.11 6.02
C LEU A 141 8.54 -3.31 6.92
N ILE A 142 7.57 -3.97 7.55
CA ILE A 142 6.61 -3.32 8.46
C ILE A 142 7.34 -2.57 9.58
N LYS A 143 8.34 -3.20 10.21
CA LYS A 143 9.13 -2.56 11.28
C LYS A 143 9.91 -1.35 10.80
N LYS A 144 10.48 -1.42 9.59
CA LYS A 144 11.17 -0.29 8.96
C LYS A 144 10.19 0.87 8.80
N LEU A 145 9.06 0.62 8.14
CA LEU A 145 8.02 1.62 7.85
C LEU A 145 7.48 2.28 9.13
N GLU A 146 7.15 1.49 10.15
CA GLU A 146 6.67 2.02 11.43
C GLU A 146 7.74 2.86 12.15
N LYS A 147 8.99 2.41 12.18
CA LYS A 147 10.08 3.19 12.82
C LYS A 147 10.28 4.56 12.16
N GLU A 148 10.06 4.65 10.86
CA GLU A 148 10.36 5.81 10.04
C GLU A 148 9.24 6.86 10.05
N PHE A 149 7.98 6.42 10.05
CA PHE A 149 6.84 7.33 9.87
C PHE A 149 5.81 7.32 11.02
N TYR A 150 5.89 6.40 11.99
CA TYR A 150 5.09 6.41 13.23
C TYR A 150 5.89 6.89 14.44
#